data_AF-A0A087DWW8-F1
#
_entry.id   AF-A0A087DWW8-F1
#
_cell.length_a   1.000
_cell.length_b   1.000
_cell.length_c   1.000
_cell.angle_alpha   90.00
_cell.angle_beta   90.00
_cell.angle_gamma   90.00
#
_symmetry.space_group_name_H-M   'P 1'
#
loop_
_entity.id
_entity.type
_entity.pdbx_description
1 polymer ?
#
loop_
_entity_poly.entity_id
_entity_poly.type
_entity_poly.pdbx_seq_one_letter_code
_entity_poly.pdbx_strand_id
1 'polypeptide(L)'
;MDLSPYYRQIDKLTERIHRLRRDIDKLDDIRYQMQREQQERHQIIERMSASAARFESIPHVKSAKALFDGFRSGMDANLRPHLDENYTKINQQLIRDIFQREDEIMELRKRIARLEEQIAEERELERRRVEREREEREREAAAARRG
;
A
#
# COMPACT_ATOMS: atom_id res chain seq x y z
N MET A 1 -18.16 25.31 -23.39
CA MET A 1 -16.99 25.39 -22.45
C MET A 1 -16.02 24.22 -22.70
N ASP A 2 -14.68 24.40 -22.58
CA ASP A 2 -13.70 23.28 -22.74
C ASP A 2 -13.32 22.67 -21.38
N LEU A 3 -13.74 21.43 -21.14
CA LEU A 3 -13.47 20.67 -19.92
C LEU A 3 -12.21 19.79 -20.02
N SER A 4 -11.53 19.78 -21.17
CA SER A 4 -10.37 18.92 -21.42
C SER A 4 -9.23 19.05 -20.38
N PRO A 5 -8.96 20.21 -19.76
CA PRO A 5 -7.93 20.32 -18.73
C PRO A 5 -8.25 19.52 -17.47
N TYR A 6 -9.52 19.48 -17.03
CA TYR A 6 -9.92 18.73 -15.84
C TYR A 6 -9.77 17.23 -16.04
N TYR A 7 -10.21 16.71 -17.19
CA TYR A 7 -10.07 15.29 -17.51
C TYR A 7 -8.60 14.85 -17.56
N ARG A 8 -7.72 15.65 -18.21
CA ARG A 8 -6.28 15.36 -18.20
C ARG A 8 -5.67 15.35 -16.79
N GLN A 9 -6.18 16.18 -15.87
CA GLN A 9 -5.74 16.14 -14.49
C GLN A 9 -6.22 14.87 -13.78
N ILE A 10 -7.49 14.50 -13.93
CA ILE A 10 -8.05 13.26 -13.37
C ILE A 10 -7.28 12.04 -13.87
N ASP A 11 -6.96 11.95 -15.16
CA ASP A 11 -6.17 10.85 -15.74
C ASP A 11 -4.79 10.73 -15.09
N LYS A 12 -4.09 11.87 -14.92
CA LYS A 12 -2.77 11.90 -14.26
C LYS A 12 -2.82 11.44 -12.80
N LEU A 13 -3.86 11.87 -12.06
CA LEU A 13 -4.06 11.47 -10.67
C LEU A 13 -4.40 9.97 -10.58
N THR A 14 -5.23 9.48 -11.49
CA THR A 14 -5.62 8.07 -11.59
C THR A 14 -4.41 7.19 -11.88
N GLU A 15 -3.55 7.58 -12.83
CA GLU A 15 -2.30 6.85 -13.12
C GLU A 15 -1.34 6.86 -11.93
N ARG A 16 -1.28 7.95 -11.16
CA ARG A 16 -0.50 7.98 -9.91
C ARG A 16 -1.06 6.99 -8.88
N ILE A 17 -2.37 6.92 -8.69
CA ILE A 17 -3.01 5.93 -7.82
C ILE A 17 -2.66 4.50 -8.26
N HIS A 18 -2.71 4.20 -9.57
CA HIS A 18 -2.35 2.88 -10.07
C HIS A 18 -0.88 2.51 -9.82
N ARG A 19 0.03 3.48 -9.91
CA ARG A 19 1.45 3.26 -9.55
C ARG A 19 1.62 2.98 -8.06
N LEU A 20 1.01 3.79 -7.20
CA LEU A 20 1.08 3.59 -5.75
C LEU A 20 0.51 2.23 -5.33
N ARG A 21 -0.60 1.80 -5.93
CA ARG A 21 -1.18 0.47 -5.69
C ARG A 21 -0.22 -0.66 -6.05
N ARG A 22 0.40 -0.59 -7.23
CA ARG A 22 1.43 -1.57 -7.64
C ARG A 22 2.62 -1.60 -6.69
N ASP A 23 2.98 -0.46 -6.12
CA ASP A 23 4.07 -0.40 -5.15
C ASP A 23 3.66 -0.98 -3.79
N ILE A 24 2.42 -0.76 -3.35
CA ILE A 24 1.85 -1.43 -2.16
C ILE A 24 1.86 -2.95 -2.35
N ASP A 25 1.38 -3.45 -3.49
CA ASP A 25 1.35 -4.89 -3.78
C ASP A 25 2.75 -5.51 -3.66
N LYS A 26 3.79 -4.84 -4.19
CA LYS A 26 5.19 -5.28 -4.05
C LYS A 26 5.68 -5.27 -2.60
N LEU A 27 5.30 -4.26 -1.82
CA LEU A 27 5.69 -4.17 -0.41
C LEU A 27 5.02 -5.27 0.42
N ASP A 28 3.75 -5.59 0.12
CA ASP A 28 3.04 -6.71 0.73
C ASP A 28 3.67 -8.06 0.35
N ASP A 29 4.07 -8.25 -0.91
CA ASP A 29 4.78 -9.45 -1.36
C ASP A 29 6.10 -9.63 -0.60
N ILE A 30 6.90 -8.56 -0.46
CA ILE A 30 8.15 -8.57 0.32
C ILE A 30 7.83 -8.93 1.77
N ARG A 31 6.80 -8.32 2.37
CA ARG A 31 6.40 -8.58 3.75
C ARG A 31 6.04 -10.06 3.96
N TYR A 32 5.29 -10.63 3.02
CA TYR A 32 4.90 -12.04 3.06
C TYR A 32 6.11 -12.98 2.92
N GLN A 33 7.02 -12.70 1.98
CA GLN A 33 8.24 -13.47 1.79
C GLN A 33 9.11 -13.46 3.05
N MET A 34 9.35 -12.28 3.63
CA MET A 34 10.13 -12.18 4.86
C MET A 34 9.49 -12.95 6.02
N GLN A 35 8.16 -12.87 6.17
CA GLN A 35 7.46 -13.59 7.23
C GLN A 35 7.65 -15.11 7.09
N ARG A 36 7.56 -15.61 5.86
CA ARG A 36 7.79 -17.02 5.56
C ARG A 36 9.23 -17.42 5.87
N GLU A 37 10.22 -16.66 5.41
CA GLU A 37 11.63 -16.93 5.72
C GLU A 37 11.90 -16.94 7.23
N GLN A 38 11.29 -16.01 7.98
CA GLN A 38 11.44 -15.96 9.44
C GLN A 38 10.83 -17.19 10.12
N GLN A 39 9.70 -17.69 9.63
CA GLN A 39 9.11 -18.94 10.12
C GLN A 39 9.99 -20.15 9.79
N GLU A 40 10.52 -20.23 8.57
CA GLU A 40 11.43 -21.30 8.15
C GLU A 40 12.71 -21.31 8.99
N ARG A 41 13.30 -20.14 9.26
CA ARG A 41 14.48 -20.01 10.15
C ARG A 41 14.18 -20.49 11.57
N HIS A 42 13.03 -20.11 12.13
CA HIS A 42 12.60 -20.61 13.44
C HIS A 42 12.47 -22.13 13.46
N GLN A 43 11.85 -22.72 12.44
CA GLN A 43 11.72 -24.18 12.36
C GLN A 43 13.08 -24.88 12.27
N ILE A 44 14.04 -24.32 11.55
CA ILE A 44 15.41 -24.86 11.48
C ILE A 44 16.04 -24.84 12.86
N ILE A 45 15.98 -23.71 13.58
CA ILE A 45 16.51 -23.57 14.94
C ILE A 45 15.88 -24.61 15.88
N GLU A 46 14.57 -24.77 15.86
CA GLU A 46 13.86 -25.76 16.68
C GLU A 46 14.30 -27.21 16.35
N ARG A 47 14.46 -27.54 15.07
CA ARG A 47 14.96 -28.87 14.64
C ARG A 47 16.40 -29.11 15.09
N MET A 48 17.25 -28.08 15.04
CA MET A 48 18.63 -28.16 15.52
C MET A 48 18.68 -28.38 17.03
N SER A 49 17.86 -27.64 17.80
CA SER A 49 17.71 -27.81 19.24
C SER A 49 17.21 -29.21 19.61
N ALA A 50 16.20 -29.73 18.91
CA ALA A 50 15.69 -31.08 19.12
C ALA A 50 16.74 -32.16 18.79
N SER A 51 17.56 -31.94 17.76
CA SER A 51 18.67 -32.84 17.41
C SER A 51 19.75 -32.83 18.49
N ALA A 52 20.09 -31.66 19.03
CA ALA A 52 21.03 -31.52 20.15
C ALA A 52 20.55 -32.28 21.40
N ALA A 53 19.26 -32.18 21.75
CA ALA A 53 18.68 -32.90 22.88
C ALA A 53 18.76 -34.43 22.72
N ARG A 54 18.70 -34.96 21.49
CA ARG A 54 18.90 -36.40 21.23
C ARG A 54 20.35 -36.83 21.48
N PHE A 55 21.33 -35.99 21.15
CA PHE A 55 22.73 -36.29 21.43
C PHE A 55 23.05 -36.31 22.93
N GLU A 56 22.35 -35.52 23.76
CA GLU A 56 22.49 -35.57 25.22
C GLU A 56 22.13 -36.93 25.82
N SER A 57 21.29 -37.72 25.13
CA SER A 57 20.85 -39.04 25.59
C SER A 57 21.83 -40.18 25.29
N ILE A 58 22.90 -39.93 24.52
CA ILE A 58 23.86 -40.96 24.11
C ILE A 58 25.02 -41.02 25.13
N PRO A 59 25.23 -42.16 25.81
CA PRO A 59 26.35 -42.33 26.72
C PRO A 59 27.69 -42.17 25.98
N HIS A 60 28.63 -41.44 26.58
CA HIS A 60 30.02 -41.23 26.13
C HIS A 60 30.30 -40.12 25.10
N VAL A 61 29.31 -39.32 24.68
CA VAL A 61 29.54 -38.21 23.72
C VAL A 61 29.73 -36.84 24.42
N LYS A 62 30.60 -36.79 25.44
CA LYS A 62 30.82 -35.57 26.25
C LYS A 62 31.41 -34.39 25.44
N SER A 63 32.20 -34.67 24.40
CA SER A 63 32.82 -33.64 23.54
C SER A 63 31.82 -33.01 22.56
N ALA A 64 30.93 -33.79 21.95
CA ALA A 64 29.89 -33.23 21.09
C ALA A 64 28.89 -32.40 21.91
N LYS A 65 28.56 -32.82 23.14
CA LYS A 65 27.69 -32.04 24.03
C LYS A 65 28.22 -30.62 24.27
N ALA A 66 29.49 -30.46 24.61
CA ALA A 66 30.09 -29.14 24.85
C ALA A 66 30.09 -28.25 23.59
N LEU A 67 30.33 -28.82 22.41
CA LEU A 67 30.24 -28.10 21.13
C LEU A 67 28.80 -27.67 20.82
N PHE A 68 27.81 -28.54 21.09
CA PHE A 68 26.40 -28.22 20.91
C PHE A 68 25.89 -27.18 21.91
N ASP A 69 26.28 -27.26 23.18
CA ASP A 69 25.91 -26.27 24.19
C ASP A 69 26.50 -24.89 23.87
N GLY A 70 27.76 -24.86 23.39
CA GLY A 70 28.39 -23.64 22.90
C GLY A 70 27.68 -23.06 21.68
N PHE A 71 27.30 -23.91 20.72
CA PHE A 71 26.54 -23.50 19.54
C PHE A 71 25.14 -22.99 19.90
N ARG A 72 24.41 -23.69 20.78
CA ARG A 72 23.07 -23.29 21.26
C ARG A 72 23.13 -21.96 22.00
N SER A 73 24.10 -21.81 22.91
CA SER A 73 24.32 -20.55 23.62
C SER A 73 24.61 -19.40 22.66
N GLY A 74 25.45 -19.62 21.64
CA GLY A 74 25.71 -18.64 20.59
C GLY A 74 24.48 -18.27 19.77
N MET A 75 23.64 -19.25 19.42
CA MET A 75 22.38 -19.01 18.71
C MET A 75 21.35 -18.25 19.55
N ASP A 76 21.14 -18.64 20.81
CA ASP A 76 20.15 -18.04 21.70
C ASP A 76 20.58 -16.63 22.16
N ALA A 77 21.88 -16.41 22.39
CA ALA A 77 22.38 -15.12 22.85
C ALA A 77 22.48 -14.09 21.72
N ASN A 78 22.85 -14.51 20.50
CA ASN A 78 23.17 -13.58 19.42
C ASN A 78 22.24 -13.72 18.22
N LEU A 79 22.03 -14.93 17.71
CA LEU A 79 21.37 -15.10 16.42
C LEU A 79 19.86 -14.84 16.48
N ARG A 80 19.16 -15.45 17.45
CA ARG A 80 17.70 -15.36 17.57
C ARG A 80 17.23 -13.94 17.90
N PRO A 81 17.79 -13.24 18.90
CA PRO A 81 17.35 -11.88 19.24
C PRO A 81 17.63 -10.87 18.11
N HIS A 82 18.80 -10.93 17.47
CA HIS A 82 19.13 -10.01 16.38
C HIS A 82 18.29 -10.25 15.12
N LEU A 83 17.97 -11.51 14.81
CA LEU A 83 17.08 -11.82 13.69
C LEU A 83 15.66 -11.30 13.94
N ASP A 84 15.11 -11.53 15.14
CA ASP A 84 13.77 -11.05 15.50
C ASP A 84 13.70 -9.53 15.57
N GLU A 85 14.72 -8.87 16.13
CA GLU A 85 14.78 -7.42 16.20
C GLU A 85 14.87 -6.79 14.81
N ASN A 86 15.75 -7.28 13.94
CA ASN A 86 15.89 -6.78 12.58
C ASN A 86 14.63 -7.04 11.76
N TYR A 87 14.05 -8.24 11.86
CA TYR A 87 12.78 -8.56 11.21
C TYR A 87 11.67 -7.60 11.68
N THR A 88 11.56 -7.37 12.98
CA THR A 88 10.56 -6.46 13.56
C THR A 88 10.72 -5.04 13.02
N LYS A 89 11.96 -4.52 13.00
CA LYS A 89 12.25 -3.18 12.46
C LYS A 89 11.87 -3.05 10.99
N ILE A 90 12.26 -4.03 10.16
CA ILE A 90 11.96 -4.01 8.73
C ILE A 90 10.45 -4.14 8.51
N ASN A 91 9.78 -5.06 9.19
CA ASN A 91 8.34 -5.25 9.08
C ASN A 91 7.56 -3.99 9.51
N GLN A 92 7.97 -3.34 10.60
CA GLN A 92 7.40 -2.06 11.02
C GLN A 92 7.65 -0.93 10.00
N GLN A 93 8.80 -0.93 9.32
CA GLN A 93 9.06 0.02 8.25
C GLN A 93 8.15 -0.25 7.04
N LEU A 94 8.04 -1.49 6.58
CA LEU A 94 7.17 -1.87 5.47
C LEU A 94 5.71 -1.49 5.74
N ILE A 95 5.21 -1.77 6.94
CA ILE A 95 3.85 -1.40 7.35
C ILE A 95 3.66 0.12 7.30
N ARG A 96 4.61 0.90 7.81
CA ARG A 96 4.55 2.37 7.73
C ARG A 96 4.57 2.87 6.29
N ASP A 97 5.40 2.29 5.44
CA ASP A 97 5.53 2.65 4.03
C ASP A 97 4.26 2.33 3.23
N ILE A 98 3.56 1.24 3.58
CA ILE A 98 2.25 0.88 3.03
C ILE A 98 1.20 1.92 3.46
N PHE A 99 1.08 2.18 4.76
CA PHE A 99 0.11 3.16 5.27
C PHE A 99 0.29 4.54 4.66
N GLN A 100 1.54 5.01 4.53
CA GLN A 100 1.83 6.30 3.88
C GLN A 100 1.33 6.35 2.43
N ARG A 101 1.48 5.25 1.68
CA ARG A 101 1.00 5.16 0.29
C ARG A 101 -0.53 5.08 0.23
N GLU A 102 -1.16 4.39 1.19
CA GLU A 102 -2.62 4.34 1.30
C GLU A 102 -3.20 5.72 1.60
N ASP A 103 -2.59 6.47 2.52
CA ASP A 103 -2.95 7.85 2.82
C ASP A 103 -2.80 8.75 1.59
N GLU A 104 -1.70 8.61 0.84
CA GLU A 104 -1.50 9.34 -0.41
C GLU A 104 -2.59 9.01 -1.44
N ILE A 105 -2.95 7.73 -1.62
CA ILE A 105 -4.05 7.31 -2.49
C ILE A 105 -5.37 7.96 -2.05
N MET A 106 -5.65 8.00 -0.75
CA MET A 106 -6.86 8.63 -0.22
C MET A 106 -6.91 10.13 -0.56
N GLU A 107 -5.81 10.86 -0.38
CA GLU A 107 -5.75 12.28 -0.73
C GLU A 107 -5.89 12.53 -2.24
N LEU A 108 -5.29 11.67 -3.07
CA LEU A 108 -5.47 11.73 -4.53
C LEU A 108 -6.94 11.49 -4.93
N ARG A 109 -7.63 10.56 -4.27
CA ARG A 109 -9.07 10.31 -4.50
C ARG A 109 -9.93 11.50 -4.11
N LYS A 110 -9.66 12.13 -2.97
CA LYS A 110 -10.35 13.37 -2.56
C LYS A 110 -10.16 14.48 -3.60
N ARG A 111 -8.95 14.60 -4.16
CA ARG A 111 -8.66 15.58 -5.21
C ARG A 111 -9.42 15.28 -6.51
N ILE A 112 -9.51 14.02 -6.92
CA ILE A 112 -10.33 13.62 -8.08
C ILE A 112 -11.78 14.00 -7.86
N ALA A 113 -12.36 13.67 -6.69
CA ALA A 113 -13.75 14.00 -6.37
C ALA A 113 -14.04 15.50 -6.47
N ARG A 114 -13.12 16.36 -5.98
CA ARG A 114 -13.25 17.82 -6.13
C ARG A 114 -13.22 18.27 -7.59
N LEU A 115 -12.38 17.67 -8.43
CA LEU A 115 -12.34 17.98 -9.86
C LEU A 115 -13.64 17.55 -10.55
N GLU A 116 -14.20 16.40 -10.16
CA GLU A 116 -15.48 15.91 -10.68
C GLU A 116 -16.64 16.83 -10.28
N GLU A 117 -16.64 17.36 -9.05
CA GLU A 117 -17.61 18.36 -8.57
C GLU A 117 -17.51 19.66 -9.39
N GLN A 118 -16.30 20.18 -9.61
CA GLN A 118 -16.08 21.36 -10.46
C GLN A 118 -16.58 21.15 -11.89
N ILE A 119 -16.33 19.97 -12.48
CA ILE A 119 -16.86 19.62 -13.80
C ILE A 119 -18.40 19.64 -13.79
N ALA A 120 -19.04 19.13 -12.74
CA ALA A 120 -20.49 19.10 -12.63
C ALA A 120 -21.08 20.52 -12.54
N GLU A 121 -20.47 21.39 -11.74
CA GLU A 121 -20.85 22.81 -11.61
C GLU A 121 -20.73 23.54 -12.95
N GLU A 122 -19.61 23.39 -13.66
CA GLU A 122 -19.40 24.03 -14.96
C GLU A 122 -20.44 23.56 -16.00
N ARG A 123 -20.78 22.27 -15.99
CA ARG A 123 -21.84 21.72 -16.85
C ARG A 123 -23.22 22.25 -16.50
N GLU A 124 -23.51 22.52 -15.24
CA GLU A 124 -24.78 23.11 -14.82
C GLU A 124 -24.86 24.58 -15.23
N LEU A 125 -23.78 25.34 -15.04
CA LEU A 125 -23.70 26.74 -15.47
C LEU A 125 -23.92 26.88 -16.99
N GLU A 126 -23.28 26.03 -17.79
CA GLU A 126 -23.48 26.04 -19.24
C GLU A 126 -24.93 25.69 -19.62
N ARG A 127 -25.55 24.71 -18.95
CA ARG A 127 -26.96 24.36 -19.19
C ARG A 127 -27.90 25.54 -18.91
N ARG A 128 -27.73 26.20 -17.76
CA ARG A 128 -28.51 27.39 -17.38
C ARG A 128 -28.25 28.58 -18.32
N ARG A 129 -27.07 28.67 -18.91
CA ARG A 129 -26.75 29.70 -19.91
C ARG A 129 -27.49 29.44 -21.22
N VAL A 130 -27.40 28.21 -21.74
CA VAL A 130 -28.09 27.80 -22.99
C VAL A 130 -29.60 27.95 -22.86
N GLU A 131 -30.16 27.60 -21.70
CA GLU A 131 -31.60 27.76 -21.43
C GLU A 131 -32.03 29.23 -21.46
N ARG A 132 -31.28 30.13 -20.79
CA ARG A 132 -31.54 31.57 -20.82
C ARG A 132 -31.43 32.16 -22.23
N GLU A 133 -30.40 31.79 -22.98
CA GLU A 133 -30.23 32.23 -24.38
C GLU A 133 -31.39 31.73 -25.27
N ARG A 134 -31.92 30.54 -25.01
CA ARG A 134 -33.09 30.01 -25.71
C ARG A 134 -34.36 30.77 -25.36
N GLU A 135 -34.63 31.00 -24.08
CA GLU A 135 -35.81 31.77 -23.64
C GLU A 135 -35.80 33.19 -24.19
N GLU A 136 -34.64 33.85 -24.22
CA GLU A 136 -34.47 35.19 -24.77
C GLU A 136 -34.80 35.21 -26.27
N ARG A 137 -34.25 34.27 -27.05
CA ARG A 137 -34.58 34.11 -28.48
C ARG A 137 -36.06 33.83 -28.73
N GLU A 138 -36.69 33.01 -27.89
CA GLU A 138 -38.12 32.71 -27.99
C GLU A 138 -38.97 33.96 -27.68
N ARG A 139 -38.57 34.79 -26.70
CA ARG A 139 -39.22 36.07 -26.39
C ARG A 139 -39.06 37.09 -27.51
N GLU A 140 -37.87 37.23 -28.07
CA GLU A 140 -37.60 38.13 -29.22
C GLU A 140 -38.41 37.71 -30.44
N ALA A 141 -38.44 36.41 -30.76
CA ALA A 141 -39.25 35.88 -31.87
C ALA A 141 -40.76 36.08 -31.65
N ALA A 142 -41.24 35.95 -30.41
CA ALA A 142 -42.64 36.21 -30.08
C ALA A 142 -43.00 37.70 -30.16
N ALA A 143 -42.09 38.60 -29.76
CA ALA A 143 -42.28 40.04 -29.88
C ALA A 143 -42.31 40.48 -31.36
N ALA A 144 -41.41 39.95 -32.20
CA ALA A 144 -41.34 40.23 -33.63
C ALA A 144 -42.57 39.74 -34.42
N ARG A 145 -43.35 38.78 -33.90
CA ARG A 145 -44.61 38.32 -34.51
C ARG A 145 -45.83 39.14 -34.12
N ARG A 146 -45.71 40.03 -33.13
CA ARG A 146 -46.83 40.83 -32.59
C ARG A 146 -46.75 42.32 -32.98
N GLY A 147 -45.62 42.78 -33.51
CA GLY A 147 -45.47 44.08 -34.16
C GLY A 147 -45.64 43.96 -35.67
#